data_AF-A0A2V5GZE2-F1
#
_entry.id   AF-A0A2V5GZE2-F1
#
_cell.length_a   1.000
_cell.length_b   1.000
_cell.length_c   1.000
_cell.angle_alpha   90.00
_cell.angle_beta   90.00
_cell.angle_gamma   90.00
#
_symmetry.space_group_name_H-M   'P 1'
#
loop_
_entity.id
_entity.type
_entity.pdbx_description
1 polymer ?
#
loop_
_entity_poly.entity_id
_entity_poly.type
_entity_poly.pdbx_seq_one_letter_code
_entity_poly.pdbx_strand_id
1 'polypeptide(L)'
;MASLTLLLLSYLPLVFASITVWDPSDSADVTADAVDNTLVADYTTDNGGAQYLIYNITGPYYYSGEDVELAHVTITVDANDTSVLVGTEGAVVNLSYSDVIKYGYSTWLNQASFFGVNAAINIANQSTAYIDHANVTVHNGAANIYAYGTGTTVYVNDTDLYSSGPVSHGLYAGGNGTFVANNVRHFSGGERSSAFSGDSPAGYLYITDAIAHTAGIGSAIFYSLGETYGTNVIGHAENAPSLFSDGVQKSVFTNVDLTAGLLAGTILFSSSSRSSGASLSFTNSRLTTLGADMPALWFGNIIAEAELVATTLNTASGILVLANTSQVTQAFDHFAGYEENSNIQPAEVAVTVSESTLTGDIVAYNNSLIAWSLTGYSSWTGAAVSGRGKGILGVSLDATSNWTLSQSVYLQNFTDADPSFNNVISQGYNIYYNKSSSANSWLGSANASLPGGGRLIAY
;
A
#
# COMPACT_ATOMS: atom_id res chain seq x y z
N MET A 1 -4.47 61.15 24.03
CA MET A 1 -4.61 59.82 24.64
C MET A 1 -4.87 58.81 23.53
N ALA A 2 -4.03 57.78 23.48
CA ALA A 2 -4.09 56.55 22.67
C ALA A 2 -4.16 56.67 21.13
N SER A 3 -2.97 56.56 20.52
CA SER A 3 -2.79 56.19 19.11
C SER A 3 -3.06 54.70 18.94
N LEU A 4 -3.90 54.35 17.95
CA LEU A 4 -4.24 52.99 17.58
C LEU A 4 -3.10 52.41 16.73
N THR A 5 -2.23 51.59 17.34
CA THR A 5 -1.16 50.90 16.61
C THR A 5 -1.73 49.64 15.98
N LEU A 6 -1.95 49.69 14.67
CA LEU A 6 -2.32 48.54 13.84
C LEU A 6 -1.10 47.61 13.73
N LEU A 7 -1.14 46.45 14.38
CA LEU A 7 -0.15 45.40 14.17
C LEU A 7 -0.45 44.73 12.81
N LEU A 8 0.26 45.14 11.76
CA LEU A 8 0.41 44.31 10.56
C LEU A 8 1.29 43.11 10.94
N LEU A 9 0.68 41.96 11.22
CA LEU A 9 1.40 40.69 11.09
C LEU A 9 1.62 40.46 9.60
N SER A 10 2.87 40.59 9.18
CA SER A 10 3.35 40.24 7.85
C SER A 10 3.11 38.76 7.58
N TYR A 11 2.42 38.47 6.48
CA TYR A 11 2.42 37.17 5.82
C TYR A 11 3.83 36.88 5.29
N LEU A 12 4.71 36.38 6.15
CA LEU A 12 5.93 35.73 5.68
C LEU A 12 5.53 34.35 5.13
N PRO A 13 5.91 34.01 3.88
CA PRO A 13 5.70 32.65 3.38
C PRO A 13 6.48 31.69 4.27
N LEU A 14 5.81 30.67 4.83
CA LEU A 14 6.50 29.55 5.44
C LEU A 14 7.39 28.92 4.37
N VAL A 15 8.70 29.07 4.52
CA VAL A 15 9.66 28.27 3.75
C VAL A 15 9.59 26.87 4.33
N PHE A 16 8.92 25.96 3.62
CA PHE A 16 8.99 24.55 3.94
C PHE A 16 10.44 24.09 3.72
N ALA A 17 11.10 23.64 4.79
CA ALA A 17 12.40 23.01 4.65
C ALA A 17 12.21 21.70 3.88
N SER A 18 12.84 21.56 2.72
CA SER A 18 12.97 20.28 2.03
C SER A 18 14.08 19.48 2.69
N ILE A 19 13.75 18.30 3.21
CA ILE A 19 14.73 17.31 3.65
C ILE A 19 14.95 16.37 2.48
N THR A 20 16.17 16.31 1.96
CA THR A 20 16.55 15.23 1.03
C THR A 20 16.71 13.96 1.84
N VAL A 21 15.96 12.93 1.47
CA VAL A 21 16.02 11.60 2.06
C VAL A 21 16.91 10.77 1.14
N TRP A 22 17.99 10.21 1.68
CA TRP A 22 18.94 9.42 0.89
C TRP A 22 18.44 7.98 0.72
N ASP A 23 18.53 7.46 -0.50
CA ASP A 23 18.28 6.05 -0.81
C ASP A 23 19.38 5.48 -1.74
N PRO A 24 19.43 4.15 -1.99
CA PRO A 24 20.48 3.56 -2.81
C PRO A 24 20.62 4.12 -4.24
N SER A 25 19.56 4.71 -4.83
CA SER A 25 19.64 5.36 -6.15
C SER A 25 20.50 6.62 -6.18
N ASP A 26 20.73 7.27 -5.03
CA ASP A 26 21.61 8.44 -4.94
C ASP A 26 23.09 8.08 -5.10
N SER A 27 23.44 6.79 -4.94
CA SER A 27 24.82 6.29 -5.01
C SER A 27 25.05 5.29 -6.13
N ALA A 28 24.01 4.60 -6.59
CA ALA A 28 24.09 3.66 -7.70
C ALA A 28 24.15 4.36 -9.08
N ASP A 29 24.75 3.70 -10.08
CA ASP A 29 24.71 4.17 -11.46
C ASP A 29 23.41 3.71 -12.14
N VAL A 30 22.29 4.33 -11.74
CA VAL A 30 20.94 4.02 -12.27
C VAL A 30 20.84 4.19 -13.79
N THR A 31 21.76 4.96 -14.41
CA THR A 31 21.80 5.14 -15.85
C THR A 31 22.43 3.94 -16.55
N ALA A 32 23.50 3.38 -15.98
CA ALA A 32 24.10 2.14 -16.47
C ALA A 32 23.13 0.95 -16.34
N ASP A 33 22.38 0.91 -15.24
CA ASP A 33 21.45 -0.19 -14.92
C ASP A 33 20.07 -0.05 -15.58
N ALA A 34 19.85 1.03 -16.35
CA ALA A 34 18.60 1.24 -17.06
C ALA A 34 18.29 0.14 -18.09
N VAL A 35 19.32 -0.52 -18.64
CA VAL A 35 19.16 -1.67 -19.56
C VAL A 35 18.46 -2.83 -18.86
N ASP A 36 18.80 -3.11 -17.60
CA ASP A 36 18.19 -4.20 -16.84
C ASP A 36 16.69 -3.95 -16.68
N ASN A 37 16.30 -2.70 -16.45
CA ASN A 37 14.90 -2.28 -16.30
C ASN A 37 14.10 -2.35 -17.61
N THR A 38 14.74 -2.57 -18.76
CA THR A 38 14.04 -2.86 -20.03
C THR A 38 13.66 -4.33 -20.20
N LEU A 39 14.18 -5.21 -19.34
CA LEU A 39 13.80 -6.62 -19.31
C LEU A 39 12.38 -6.75 -18.76
N VAL A 40 11.58 -7.60 -19.40
CA VAL A 40 10.19 -7.86 -19.01
C VAL A 40 10.06 -9.33 -18.66
N ALA A 41 9.50 -9.62 -17.49
CA ALA A 41 9.14 -10.99 -17.13
C ALA A 41 7.96 -11.45 -17.99
N ASP A 42 8.10 -12.57 -18.72
CA ASP A 42 7.00 -13.10 -19.51
C ASP A 42 6.01 -13.86 -18.61
N TYR A 43 4.81 -13.29 -18.45
CA TYR A 43 3.69 -13.88 -17.73
C TYR A 43 2.58 -14.36 -18.66
N THR A 44 2.73 -14.14 -19.97
CA THR A 44 1.71 -14.45 -20.98
C THR A 44 1.99 -15.81 -21.62
N THR A 45 3.25 -16.12 -21.86
CA THR A 45 3.69 -17.43 -22.33
C THR A 45 3.76 -18.39 -21.15
N ASP A 46 3.13 -19.56 -21.28
CA ASP A 46 3.12 -20.63 -20.30
C ASP A 46 2.71 -20.21 -18.87
N ASN A 47 1.94 -19.12 -18.75
CA ASN A 47 1.45 -18.59 -17.48
C ASN A 47 2.57 -18.28 -16.46
N GLY A 48 3.73 -17.80 -16.94
CA GLY A 48 4.90 -17.49 -16.10
C GLY A 48 5.77 -18.70 -15.72
N GLY A 49 5.48 -19.89 -16.27
CA GLY A 49 6.21 -21.13 -16.02
C GLY A 49 5.56 -22.02 -14.94
N ALA A 50 6.30 -23.05 -14.50
CA ALA A 50 5.78 -24.03 -13.54
C ALA A 50 5.41 -23.38 -12.19
N GLN A 51 4.25 -23.74 -11.64
CA GLN A 51 3.75 -23.31 -10.32
C GLN A 51 4.23 -24.21 -9.16
N TYR A 52 5.22 -25.05 -9.41
CA TYR A 52 5.90 -25.86 -8.41
C TYR A 52 7.40 -25.73 -8.65
N LEU A 53 8.20 -25.88 -7.59
CA LEU A 53 9.66 -25.81 -7.70
C LEU A 53 10.16 -26.94 -8.62
N ILE A 54 10.86 -26.58 -9.69
CA ILE A 54 11.32 -27.55 -10.72
C ILE A 54 12.80 -27.90 -10.62
N TYR A 55 13.58 -27.14 -9.87
CA TYR A 55 14.99 -27.44 -9.59
C TYR A 55 15.37 -27.00 -8.19
N ASN A 56 16.44 -27.58 -7.65
CA ASN A 56 16.97 -27.18 -6.35
C ASN A 56 17.43 -25.72 -6.41
N ILE A 57 17.12 -24.96 -5.38
CA ILE A 57 17.73 -23.65 -5.15
C ILE A 57 19.18 -23.92 -4.78
N THR A 58 20.12 -23.29 -5.49
CA THR A 58 21.55 -23.51 -5.27
C THR A 58 22.30 -22.18 -5.26
N GLY A 59 23.50 -22.19 -4.72
CA GLY A 59 24.41 -21.05 -4.71
C GLY A 59 25.81 -21.47 -4.28
N PRO A 60 26.85 -20.65 -4.55
CA PRO A 60 28.21 -20.93 -4.09
C PRO A 60 28.34 -20.90 -2.55
N TYR A 61 27.47 -20.18 -1.86
CA TYR A 61 27.37 -20.15 -0.39
C TYR A 61 26.08 -20.85 0.05
N TYR A 62 26.14 -22.17 0.18
CA TYR A 62 24.97 -23.00 0.49
C TYR A 62 25.13 -23.66 1.85
N TYR A 63 24.20 -23.38 2.77
CA TYR A 63 24.20 -23.87 4.14
C TYR A 63 22.89 -24.61 4.43
N SER A 64 22.99 -25.84 4.93
CA SER A 64 21.83 -26.71 5.16
C SER A 64 21.89 -27.31 6.56
N GLY A 65 20.99 -26.86 7.45
CA GLY A 65 20.92 -27.34 8.83
C GLY A 65 22.18 -27.05 9.66
N GLU A 66 22.93 -26.01 9.28
CA GLU A 66 24.16 -25.59 9.94
C GLU A 66 24.16 -24.08 10.20
N ASP A 67 24.93 -23.69 11.20
CA ASP A 67 25.11 -22.28 11.58
C ASP A 67 26.35 -21.73 10.88
N VAL A 68 26.27 -20.50 10.37
CA VAL A 68 27.38 -19.81 9.72
C VAL A 68 27.45 -18.34 10.13
N GLU A 69 28.68 -17.82 10.16
CA GLU A 69 28.99 -16.41 10.33
C GLU A 69 29.85 -15.92 9.16
N LEU A 70 29.38 -14.87 8.49
CA LEU A 70 30.05 -14.19 7.39
C LEU A 70 30.15 -12.70 7.76
N ALA A 71 31.37 -12.17 7.86
CA ALA A 71 31.59 -10.78 8.23
C ALA A 71 32.69 -10.16 7.36
N HIS A 72 32.50 -8.91 6.93
CA HIS A 72 33.48 -8.19 6.11
C HIS A 72 33.84 -8.91 4.80
N VAL A 73 32.86 -9.52 4.16
CA VAL A 73 33.05 -10.24 2.89
C VAL A 73 32.30 -9.58 1.75
N THR A 74 32.79 -9.78 0.53
CA THR A 74 32.04 -9.52 -0.69
C THR A 74 31.78 -10.87 -1.35
N ILE A 75 30.52 -11.22 -1.54
CA ILE A 75 30.11 -12.48 -2.19
C ILE A 75 29.28 -12.18 -3.43
N THR A 76 29.48 -12.97 -4.49
CA THR A 76 28.84 -12.72 -5.78
C THR A 76 28.59 -13.98 -6.58
N VAL A 77 27.58 -13.93 -7.45
CA VAL A 77 27.32 -14.92 -8.48
C VAL A 77 26.73 -14.22 -9.71
N ASP A 78 27.09 -14.69 -10.91
CA ASP A 78 26.58 -14.22 -12.20
C ASP A 78 25.79 -15.27 -12.99
N ALA A 79 25.69 -16.48 -12.44
CA ALA A 79 24.92 -17.56 -13.03
C ALA A 79 23.41 -17.28 -12.91
N ASN A 80 22.69 -17.62 -13.97
CA ASN A 80 21.22 -17.63 -13.99
C ASN A 80 20.67 -18.68 -13.02
N ASP A 81 19.44 -18.45 -12.56
CA ASP A 81 18.69 -19.38 -11.69
C ASP A 81 19.45 -19.84 -10.42
N THR A 82 20.44 -19.06 -9.99
CA THR A 82 21.37 -19.42 -8.92
C THR A 82 21.39 -18.29 -7.90
N SER A 83 21.23 -18.57 -6.62
CA SER A 83 21.36 -17.56 -5.57
C SER A 83 22.83 -17.32 -5.21
N VAL A 84 23.17 -16.17 -4.60
CA VAL A 84 24.54 -15.99 -4.06
C VAL A 84 24.67 -16.82 -2.78
N LEU A 85 23.75 -16.61 -1.84
CA LEU A 85 23.68 -17.29 -0.55
C LEU A 85 22.35 -18.02 -0.41
N VAL A 86 22.41 -19.27 0.06
CA VAL A 86 21.25 -20.09 0.40
C VAL A 86 21.41 -20.62 1.83
N GLY A 87 20.43 -20.34 2.70
CA GLY A 87 20.29 -20.95 4.01
C GLY A 87 19.00 -21.78 4.06
N THR A 88 19.10 -23.07 4.34
CA THR A 88 17.94 -23.97 4.32
C THR A 88 18.00 -25.05 5.41
N GLU A 89 16.92 -25.80 5.57
CA GLU A 89 16.79 -26.94 6.48
C GLU A 89 17.17 -26.64 7.93
N GLY A 90 16.73 -25.48 8.44
CA GLY A 90 17.00 -25.04 9.82
C GLY A 90 18.38 -24.41 10.03
N ALA A 91 19.01 -23.89 8.97
CA ALA A 91 20.27 -23.16 9.08
C ALA A 91 20.11 -21.84 9.87
N VAL A 92 21.19 -21.38 10.50
CA VAL A 92 21.29 -20.03 11.08
C VAL A 92 22.40 -19.26 10.37
N VAL A 93 22.03 -18.24 9.59
CA VAL A 93 22.97 -17.43 8.82
C VAL A 93 23.16 -16.07 9.48
N ASN A 94 24.38 -15.75 9.89
CA ASN A 94 24.75 -14.42 10.36
C ASN A 94 25.63 -13.75 9.30
N LEU A 95 25.15 -12.68 8.69
CA LEU A 95 25.86 -11.90 7.67
C LEU A 95 25.99 -10.46 8.15
N SER A 96 27.21 -9.95 8.30
CA SER A 96 27.42 -8.57 8.75
C SER A 96 28.49 -7.80 7.99
N TYR A 97 28.35 -6.48 7.87
CA TYR A 97 29.36 -5.59 7.25
C TYR A 97 29.84 -6.09 5.88
N SER A 98 28.92 -6.58 5.05
CA SER A 98 29.25 -7.35 3.85
C SER A 98 28.48 -6.89 2.62
N ASP A 99 29.07 -7.12 1.45
CA ASP A 99 28.46 -6.87 0.15
C ASP A 99 27.97 -8.18 -0.47
N VAL A 100 26.72 -8.22 -0.94
CA VAL A 100 26.15 -9.35 -1.69
C VAL A 100 25.70 -8.86 -3.05
N ILE A 101 26.36 -9.34 -4.12
CA ILE A 101 26.16 -8.83 -5.47
C ILE A 101 25.67 -9.95 -6.39
N LYS A 102 24.46 -9.78 -6.94
CA LYS A 102 23.83 -10.76 -7.84
C LYS A 102 23.71 -10.23 -9.26
N TYR A 103 24.24 -10.98 -10.22
CA TYR A 103 23.95 -10.84 -11.65
C TYR A 103 23.32 -12.11 -12.20
N GLY A 104 22.74 -12.06 -13.39
CA GLY A 104 22.05 -13.20 -14.01
C GLY A 104 20.57 -13.21 -13.65
N TYR A 105 19.76 -13.77 -14.54
CA TYR A 105 18.30 -13.69 -14.50
C TYR A 105 17.67 -15.02 -14.04
N SER A 106 16.40 -14.96 -13.62
CA SER A 106 15.58 -16.16 -13.46
C SER A 106 14.98 -16.55 -14.82
N THR A 107 15.10 -17.82 -15.21
CA THR A 107 14.50 -18.33 -16.45
C THR A 107 12.97 -18.26 -16.41
N TRP A 108 12.37 -18.40 -15.22
CA TRP A 108 10.92 -18.43 -15.05
C TRP A 108 10.46 -17.45 -13.98
N LEU A 109 9.44 -16.66 -14.31
CA LEU A 109 8.78 -15.73 -13.38
C LEU A 109 8.30 -16.45 -12.13
N ASN A 110 7.51 -17.52 -12.29
CA ASN A 110 6.91 -18.23 -11.17
C ASN A 110 7.97 -18.87 -10.25
N GLN A 111 9.15 -19.20 -10.78
CA GLN A 111 10.25 -19.74 -9.98
C GLN A 111 10.88 -18.66 -9.09
N ALA A 112 11.07 -17.46 -9.63
CA ALA A 112 11.54 -16.31 -8.85
C ALA A 112 10.51 -15.87 -7.81
N SER A 113 9.26 -15.67 -8.25
CA SER A 113 8.21 -15.12 -7.39
C SER A 113 7.77 -16.05 -6.27
N PHE A 114 7.57 -17.34 -6.54
CA PHE A 114 6.97 -18.24 -5.54
C PHE A 114 8.01 -19.05 -4.75
N PHE A 115 9.24 -19.15 -5.24
CA PHE A 115 10.27 -19.98 -4.61
C PHE A 115 11.60 -19.25 -4.39
N GLY A 116 11.72 -17.98 -4.79
CA GLY A 116 12.93 -17.17 -4.56
C GLY A 116 14.13 -17.63 -5.37
N VAL A 117 13.90 -18.39 -6.46
CA VAL A 117 14.97 -18.73 -7.39
C VAL A 117 15.64 -17.45 -7.87
N ASN A 118 16.96 -17.49 -8.00
CA ASN A 118 17.79 -16.37 -8.45
C ASN A 118 17.94 -15.21 -7.44
N ALA A 119 17.26 -15.24 -6.27
CA ALA A 119 17.43 -14.21 -5.24
C ALA A 119 18.89 -14.11 -4.78
N ALA A 120 19.37 -12.93 -4.41
CA ALA A 120 20.75 -12.79 -3.93
C ALA A 120 20.97 -13.58 -2.64
N ILE A 121 20.07 -13.42 -1.68
CA ILE A 121 20.02 -14.21 -0.43
C ILE A 121 18.68 -14.95 -0.38
N ASN A 122 18.71 -16.27 -0.31
CA ASN A 122 17.51 -17.10 -0.15
C ASN A 122 17.57 -17.85 1.18
N ILE A 123 16.64 -17.55 2.09
CA ILE A 123 16.51 -18.21 3.39
C ILE A 123 15.20 -18.98 3.40
N ALA A 124 15.26 -20.29 3.64
CA ALA A 124 14.10 -21.16 3.51
C ALA A 124 14.02 -22.26 4.58
N ASN A 125 12.88 -22.95 4.63
CA ASN A 125 12.70 -24.23 5.33
C ASN A 125 13.11 -24.20 6.81
N GLN A 126 12.43 -23.38 7.62
CA GLN A 126 12.65 -23.22 9.08
C GLN A 126 14.00 -22.59 9.45
N SER A 127 14.72 -22.01 8.49
CA SER A 127 16.00 -21.33 8.74
C SER A 127 15.82 -19.91 9.27
N THR A 128 16.82 -19.40 9.98
CA THR A 128 16.87 -18.02 10.47
C THR A 128 18.06 -17.29 9.88
N ALA A 129 17.92 -16.01 9.55
CA ALA A 129 19.07 -15.18 9.17
C ALA A 129 19.08 -13.85 9.91
N TYR A 130 20.28 -13.37 10.22
CA TYR A 130 20.57 -12.06 10.77
C TYR A 130 21.50 -11.34 9.79
N ILE A 131 20.98 -10.30 9.14
CA ILE A 131 21.68 -9.51 8.13
C ILE A 131 21.82 -8.10 8.70
N ASP A 132 23.05 -7.64 8.88
CA ASP A 132 23.35 -6.43 9.66
C ASP A 132 24.44 -5.59 8.99
N HIS A 133 24.24 -4.30 8.79
CA HIS A 133 25.23 -3.44 8.12
C HIS A 133 25.65 -3.98 6.73
N ALA A 134 24.71 -4.50 5.94
CA ALA A 134 25.00 -5.09 4.64
C ALA A 134 24.62 -4.16 3.47
N ASN A 135 25.18 -4.45 2.30
CA ASN A 135 24.75 -3.87 1.04
C ASN A 135 24.42 -5.02 0.07
N VAL A 136 23.16 -5.12 -0.35
CA VAL A 136 22.70 -6.17 -1.26
C VAL A 136 22.32 -5.51 -2.58
N THR A 137 23.03 -5.87 -3.64
CA THR A 137 22.87 -5.29 -4.98
C THR A 137 22.48 -6.39 -5.96
N VAL A 138 21.40 -6.20 -6.71
CA VAL A 138 20.97 -7.15 -7.73
C VAL A 138 20.76 -6.48 -9.09
N HIS A 139 21.13 -7.22 -10.13
CA HIS A 139 21.05 -6.84 -11.53
C HIS A 139 20.29 -7.90 -12.33
N ASN A 140 19.71 -7.50 -13.46
CA ASN A 140 18.98 -8.35 -14.41
C ASN A 140 17.74 -9.09 -13.84
N GLY A 141 17.17 -8.63 -12.72
CA GLY A 141 15.99 -9.25 -12.12
C GLY A 141 16.31 -10.39 -11.15
N ALA A 142 16.29 -10.06 -9.86
CA ALA A 142 16.37 -10.98 -8.72
C ALA A 142 15.86 -10.27 -7.47
N ALA A 143 15.26 -11.00 -6.52
CA ALA A 143 15.00 -10.39 -5.21
C ALA A 143 16.33 -10.14 -4.46
N ASN A 144 16.44 -9.06 -3.68
CA ASN A 144 17.60 -8.88 -2.80
C ASN A 144 17.61 -10.00 -1.74
N ILE A 145 16.54 -10.13 -0.96
CA ILE A 145 16.43 -11.12 0.10
C ILE A 145 15.08 -11.81 0.04
N TYR A 146 15.10 -13.14 -0.07
CA TYR A 146 13.91 -13.98 -0.12
C TYR A 146 13.78 -14.83 1.15
N ALA A 147 12.59 -14.88 1.73
CA ALA A 147 12.26 -15.68 2.92
C ALA A 147 11.10 -16.64 2.61
N TYR A 148 11.29 -17.95 2.82
CA TYR A 148 10.28 -18.95 2.49
C TYR A 148 10.08 -20.06 3.52
N GLY A 149 8.82 -20.33 3.86
CA GLY A 149 8.45 -21.50 4.66
C GLY A 149 8.12 -21.16 6.11
N THR A 150 7.18 -21.93 6.67
CA THR A 150 6.81 -21.81 8.08
C THR A 150 8.03 -21.99 8.99
N GLY A 151 8.20 -21.07 9.94
CA GLY A 151 9.33 -21.06 10.85
C GLY A 151 10.58 -20.36 10.31
N THR A 152 10.55 -19.86 9.07
CA THR A 152 11.63 -19.05 8.52
C THR A 152 11.46 -17.58 8.87
N THR A 153 12.46 -17.00 9.52
CA THR A 153 12.48 -15.57 9.89
C THR A 153 13.81 -14.95 9.50
N VAL A 154 13.77 -13.80 8.84
CA VAL A 154 14.95 -13.03 8.44
C VAL A 154 14.92 -11.67 9.12
N TYR A 155 15.95 -11.40 9.91
CA TYR A 155 16.19 -10.12 10.56
C TYR A 155 17.14 -9.30 9.69
N VAL A 156 16.74 -8.08 9.34
CA VAL A 156 17.54 -7.19 8.47
C VAL A 156 17.69 -5.83 9.15
N ASN A 157 18.92 -5.46 9.51
CA ASN A 157 19.22 -4.20 10.18
C ASN A 157 20.28 -3.40 9.42
N ASP A 158 20.15 -2.07 9.42
CA ASP A 158 21.17 -1.15 8.93
C ASP A 158 21.66 -1.48 7.50
N THR A 159 20.75 -1.89 6.62
CA THR A 159 21.09 -2.51 5.32
C THR A 159 20.56 -1.71 4.13
N ASP A 160 21.40 -1.59 3.10
CA ASP A 160 21.06 -1.02 1.80
C ASP A 160 20.70 -2.10 0.79
N LEU A 161 19.60 -1.91 0.08
CA LEU A 161 19.05 -2.85 -0.89
C LEU A 161 18.85 -2.15 -2.24
N TYR A 162 19.68 -2.49 -3.22
CA TYR A 162 19.58 -1.95 -4.57
C TYR A 162 19.14 -3.03 -5.55
N SER A 163 18.20 -2.68 -6.42
CA SER A 163 17.62 -3.60 -7.40
C SER A 163 17.41 -3.00 -8.79
N SER A 164 17.81 -3.73 -9.82
CA SER A 164 17.47 -3.46 -11.22
C SER A 164 16.98 -4.72 -11.95
N GLY A 165 16.15 -4.52 -12.96
CA GLY A 165 15.42 -5.57 -13.68
C GLY A 165 14.09 -5.97 -13.05
N PRO A 166 13.29 -6.80 -13.74
CA PRO A 166 11.93 -7.11 -13.33
C PRO A 166 11.90 -8.07 -12.14
N VAL A 167 10.83 -8.02 -11.34
CA VAL A 167 10.60 -8.95 -10.20
C VAL A 167 11.71 -8.87 -9.14
N SER A 168 12.39 -7.73 -9.07
CA SER A 168 13.54 -7.49 -8.21
C SER A 168 13.12 -6.84 -6.89
N HIS A 169 12.32 -7.56 -6.11
CA HIS A 169 11.86 -7.09 -4.82
C HIS A 169 13.00 -6.91 -3.82
N GLY A 170 12.87 -5.96 -2.91
CA GLY A 170 13.82 -5.78 -1.81
C GLY A 170 13.75 -6.95 -0.82
N LEU A 171 12.75 -6.90 0.05
CA LEU A 171 12.44 -7.99 0.98
C LEU A 171 11.23 -8.75 0.45
N TYR A 172 11.38 -10.04 0.16
CA TYR A 172 10.36 -10.85 -0.50
C TYR A 172 10.04 -12.11 0.30
N ALA A 173 8.91 -12.12 1.00
CA ALA A 173 8.43 -13.23 1.81
C ALA A 173 7.31 -14.01 1.13
N GLY A 174 7.37 -15.33 1.23
CA GLY A 174 6.29 -16.23 0.85
C GLY A 174 6.31 -17.51 1.70
N GLY A 175 5.30 -18.37 1.55
CA GLY A 175 5.22 -19.65 2.24
C GLY A 175 5.18 -19.56 3.77
N ASN A 176 4.63 -18.50 4.36
CA ASN A 176 4.73 -18.13 5.78
C ASN A 176 6.13 -17.67 6.24
N GLY A 177 7.01 -17.29 5.31
CA GLY A 177 8.26 -16.60 5.63
C GLY A 177 7.98 -15.24 6.26
N THR A 178 8.89 -14.79 7.14
CA THR A 178 8.73 -13.55 7.89
C THR A 178 9.98 -12.67 7.78
N PHE A 179 9.78 -11.38 7.54
CA PHE A 179 10.82 -10.37 7.72
C PHE A 179 10.55 -9.53 8.96
N VAL A 180 11.62 -9.29 9.73
CA VAL A 180 11.67 -8.24 10.75
C VAL A 180 12.82 -7.32 10.39
N ALA A 181 12.51 -6.11 9.97
CA ALA A 181 13.50 -5.22 9.38
C ALA A 181 13.53 -3.85 10.06
N ASN A 182 14.73 -3.34 10.35
CA ASN A 182 14.95 -2.03 10.95
C ASN A 182 16.04 -1.22 10.23
N ASN A 183 15.85 0.09 10.08
CA ASN A 183 16.82 0.97 9.42
C ASN A 183 17.27 0.47 8.03
N VAL A 184 16.31 0.20 7.16
CA VAL A 184 16.56 -0.36 5.82
C VAL A 184 16.29 0.69 4.76
N ARG A 185 17.12 0.72 3.72
CA ARG A 185 16.93 1.62 2.59
C ARG A 185 16.90 0.83 1.31
N HIS A 186 15.91 1.08 0.47
CA HIS A 186 15.68 0.31 -0.74
C HIS A 186 15.42 1.19 -1.96
N PHE A 187 16.02 0.81 -3.09
CA PHE A 187 15.65 1.29 -4.41
C PHE A 187 15.42 0.12 -5.37
N SER A 188 14.35 0.17 -6.16
CA SER A 188 14.19 -0.69 -7.34
C SER A 188 13.80 0.08 -8.60
N GLY A 189 14.48 -0.23 -9.70
CA GLY A 189 14.22 0.38 -11.00
C GLY A 189 13.19 -0.35 -11.87
N GLY A 190 13.08 -1.67 -11.74
CA GLY A 190 12.30 -2.50 -12.66
C GLY A 190 10.81 -2.62 -12.32
N GLU A 191 10.08 -3.25 -13.24
CA GLU A 191 8.64 -3.55 -13.08
C GLU A 191 8.41 -4.70 -12.11
N ARG A 192 7.28 -4.63 -11.37
CA ARG A 192 6.87 -5.62 -10.36
C ARG A 192 7.95 -5.89 -9.30
N SER A 193 8.65 -4.85 -8.89
CA SER A 193 9.80 -4.90 -8.00
C SER A 193 9.50 -4.14 -6.71
N SER A 194 8.40 -4.48 -6.03
CA SER A 194 8.00 -3.81 -4.79
C SER A 194 9.10 -3.87 -3.72
N ALA A 195 9.25 -2.80 -2.92
CA ALA A 195 10.31 -2.72 -1.91
C ALA A 195 10.17 -3.80 -0.84
N PHE A 196 8.96 -3.96 -0.30
CA PHE A 196 8.64 -4.96 0.71
C PHE A 196 7.42 -5.75 0.24
N SER A 197 7.62 -7.03 -0.03
CA SER A 197 6.62 -7.92 -0.60
C SER A 197 6.38 -9.12 0.30
N GLY A 198 5.13 -9.28 0.76
CA GLY A 198 4.59 -10.55 1.22
C GLY A 198 3.68 -11.08 0.13
N ASP A 199 3.92 -12.28 -0.37
CA ASP A 199 3.21 -12.86 -1.52
C ASP A 199 2.63 -14.24 -1.18
N SER A 200 2.05 -14.91 -2.16
CA SER A 200 1.38 -16.19 -2.02
C SER A 200 2.34 -17.38 -2.04
N PRO A 201 2.18 -18.40 -1.17
CA PRO A 201 1.33 -18.39 0.04
C PRO A 201 1.81 -17.32 1.04
N ALA A 202 0.90 -16.74 1.83
CA ALA A 202 1.12 -15.50 2.60
C ALA A 202 2.54 -15.32 3.21
N GLY A 203 3.11 -14.14 3.01
CA GLY A 203 4.33 -13.67 3.65
C GLY A 203 4.04 -12.60 4.72
N TYR A 204 4.93 -12.46 5.70
CA TYR A 204 4.75 -11.56 6.83
C TYR A 204 5.85 -10.50 6.90
N LEU A 205 5.47 -9.24 7.07
CA LEU A 205 6.39 -8.10 7.04
C LEU A 205 6.25 -7.25 8.30
N TYR A 206 7.35 -7.02 9.00
CA TYR A 206 7.46 -6.09 10.12
C TYR A 206 8.60 -5.11 9.84
N ILE A 207 8.28 -3.96 9.25
CA ILE A 207 9.26 -2.98 8.76
C ILE A 207 9.21 -1.73 9.65
N THR A 208 10.34 -1.35 10.23
CA THR A 208 10.47 -0.16 11.09
C THR A 208 11.64 0.70 10.61
N ASP A 209 11.48 2.03 10.60
CA ASP A 209 12.52 2.98 10.22
C ASP A 209 13.08 2.66 8.83
N ALA A 210 12.31 2.94 7.77
CA ALA A 210 12.73 2.58 6.41
C ALA A 210 12.54 3.72 5.40
N ILE A 211 13.39 3.71 4.38
CA ILE A 211 13.29 4.56 3.20
C ILE A 211 13.15 3.64 2.00
N ALA A 212 12.11 3.82 1.20
CA ALA A 212 11.86 2.97 0.05
C ALA A 212 11.48 3.80 -1.17
N HIS A 213 12.11 3.48 -2.29
CA HIS A 213 11.87 4.12 -3.57
C HIS A 213 11.72 3.05 -4.65
N THR A 214 10.65 3.13 -5.42
CA THR A 214 10.37 2.20 -6.52
C THR A 214 9.96 2.97 -7.78
N ALA A 215 10.59 2.65 -8.91
CA ALA A 215 10.37 3.39 -10.16
C ALA A 215 9.39 2.69 -11.12
N GLY A 216 9.46 1.36 -11.25
CA GLY A 216 8.72 0.63 -12.28
C GLY A 216 7.22 0.44 -12.03
N ILE A 217 6.49 0.11 -13.09
CA ILE A 217 5.07 -0.24 -13.02
C ILE A 217 4.87 -1.48 -12.15
N GLY A 218 3.84 -1.46 -11.30
CA GLY A 218 3.53 -2.57 -10.39
C GLY A 218 4.52 -2.72 -9.22
N SER A 219 5.48 -1.81 -9.07
CA SER A 219 6.47 -1.82 -8.00
C SER A 219 6.00 -0.92 -6.85
N ALA A 220 5.19 -1.45 -5.94
CA ALA A 220 4.71 -0.68 -4.78
C ALA A 220 5.77 -0.55 -3.68
N ILE A 221 5.54 0.31 -2.69
CA ILE A 221 6.34 0.29 -1.47
C ILE A 221 6.05 -1.00 -0.69
N PHE A 222 4.76 -1.31 -0.53
CA PHE A 222 4.30 -2.55 0.10
C PHE A 222 3.44 -3.35 -0.89
N TYR A 223 3.72 -4.64 -1.01
CA TYR A 223 2.82 -5.62 -1.61
C TYR A 223 2.44 -6.62 -0.53
N SER A 224 1.17 -6.71 -0.17
CA SER A 224 0.72 -7.44 1.02
C SER A 224 -0.21 -8.58 0.65
N LEU A 225 0.31 -9.80 0.73
CA LEU A 225 -0.43 -11.04 0.92
C LEU A 225 0.05 -11.65 2.25
N GLY A 226 -0.75 -11.49 3.30
CA GLY A 226 -0.44 -11.83 4.68
C GLY A 226 -0.71 -10.65 5.62
N GLU A 227 0.14 -10.50 6.63
CA GLU A 227 0.13 -9.32 7.50
C GLU A 227 1.36 -8.45 7.26
N THR A 228 1.13 -7.15 7.10
CA THR A 228 2.16 -6.14 6.90
C THR A 228 2.04 -5.06 7.95
N TYR A 229 3.15 -4.77 8.64
CA TYR A 229 3.28 -3.70 9.61
C TYR A 229 4.41 -2.78 9.17
N GLY A 230 4.12 -1.49 8.99
CA GLY A 230 5.12 -0.47 8.65
C GLY A 230 5.11 0.67 9.68
N THR A 231 6.25 0.95 10.30
CA THR A 231 6.41 2.03 11.28
C THR A 231 7.55 2.95 10.87
N ASN A 232 7.37 4.28 10.89
CA ASN A 232 8.41 5.24 10.53
C ASN A 232 8.97 5.01 9.11
N VAL A 233 8.10 4.84 8.13
CA VAL A 233 8.50 4.54 6.74
C VAL A 233 8.24 5.74 5.84
N ILE A 234 9.26 6.16 5.10
CA ILE A 234 9.16 7.13 4.01
C ILE A 234 9.21 6.35 2.69
N GLY A 235 8.18 6.48 1.87
CA GLY A 235 8.03 5.71 0.64
C GLY A 235 7.69 6.58 -0.57
N HIS A 236 8.38 6.37 -1.69
CA HIS A 236 8.07 7.00 -2.98
C HIS A 236 7.93 5.95 -4.08
N ALA A 237 6.72 5.71 -4.56
CA ALA A 237 6.45 4.86 -5.72
C ALA A 237 6.13 5.74 -6.93
N GLU A 238 7.03 5.78 -7.91
CA GLU A 238 6.90 6.67 -9.08
C GLU A 238 5.75 6.24 -9.99
N ASN A 239 5.63 4.95 -10.28
CA ASN A 239 4.66 4.41 -11.24
C ASN A 239 3.80 3.27 -10.65
N ALA A 240 3.48 3.37 -9.36
CA ALA A 240 2.67 2.39 -8.65
C ALA A 240 1.92 3.03 -7.46
N PRO A 241 0.94 2.32 -6.86
CA PRO A 241 0.45 2.67 -5.54
C PRO A 241 1.53 2.46 -4.47
N SER A 242 1.34 3.06 -3.30
CA SER A 242 2.20 2.80 -2.14
C SER A 242 1.91 1.42 -1.52
N LEU A 243 0.67 0.92 -1.67
CA LEU A 243 0.26 -0.40 -1.21
C LEU A 243 -0.60 -1.11 -2.28
N PHE A 244 -0.22 -2.34 -2.61
CA PHE A 244 -1.14 -3.36 -3.12
C PHE A 244 -1.50 -4.34 -2.01
N SER A 245 -2.79 -4.65 -1.86
CA SER A 245 -3.29 -5.68 -0.96
C SER A 245 -4.29 -6.56 -1.72
N ASP A 246 -3.90 -7.82 -1.95
CA ASP A 246 -4.68 -8.79 -2.73
C ASP A 246 -5.25 -9.91 -1.84
N GLY A 247 -6.57 -9.91 -1.71
CA GLY A 247 -7.33 -10.86 -0.91
C GLY A 247 -7.56 -10.38 0.53
N VAL A 248 -7.71 -11.34 1.44
CA VAL A 248 -8.06 -11.08 2.85
C VAL A 248 -6.78 -10.85 3.65
N GLN A 249 -6.26 -9.62 3.58
CA GLN A 249 -4.96 -9.25 4.13
C GLN A 249 -5.08 -8.11 5.12
N LYS A 250 -4.06 -7.96 5.98
CA LYS A 250 -4.02 -6.91 7.00
C LYS A 250 -2.79 -6.05 6.81
N SER A 251 -2.99 -4.74 6.68
CA SER A 251 -1.91 -3.76 6.58
C SER A 251 -2.08 -2.68 7.65
N VAL A 252 -1.07 -2.50 8.48
CA VAL A 252 -1.09 -1.55 9.60
C VAL A 252 0.10 -0.61 9.50
N PHE A 253 -0.16 0.69 9.38
CA PHE A 253 0.87 1.69 9.19
C PHE A 253 0.82 2.77 10.27
N THR A 254 1.97 3.07 10.86
CA THR A 254 2.12 4.10 11.89
C THR A 254 3.27 5.03 11.56
N ASN A 255 3.03 6.34 11.62
CA ASN A 255 4.04 7.36 11.31
C ASN A 255 4.70 7.14 9.95
N VAL A 256 3.90 6.84 8.91
CA VAL A 256 4.42 6.69 7.55
C VAL A 256 4.15 7.94 6.70
N ASP A 257 5.01 8.18 5.73
CA ASP A 257 4.85 9.20 4.70
C ASP A 257 5.04 8.55 3.33
N LEU A 258 3.92 8.26 2.65
CA LEU A 258 3.92 7.48 1.43
C LEU A 258 3.42 8.32 0.26
N THR A 259 4.12 8.25 -0.87
CA THR A 259 3.76 8.90 -2.13
C THR A 259 3.56 7.86 -3.22
N ALA A 260 2.43 7.95 -3.92
CA ALA A 260 2.07 7.08 -5.04
C ALA A 260 1.89 7.88 -6.33
N GLY A 261 2.45 7.38 -7.43
CA GLY A 261 2.40 8.03 -8.74
C GLY A 261 1.51 7.36 -9.78
N LEU A 262 0.96 6.16 -9.52
CA LEU A 262 0.02 5.50 -10.43
C LEU A 262 -1.17 4.84 -9.71
N LEU A 263 -2.33 4.81 -10.38
CA LEU A 263 -3.59 4.19 -9.96
C LEU A 263 -4.28 4.82 -8.75
N ALA A 264 -3.69 4.69 -7.55
CA ALA A 264 -4.23 5.18 -6.29
C ALA A 264 -3.13 5.28 -5.22
N GLY A 265 -3.42 5.89 -4.06
CA GLY A 265 -2.50 5.88 -2.93
C GLY A 265 -2.33 4.48 -2.35
N THR A 266 -3.44 3.81 -2.06
CA THR A 266 -3.50 2.38 -1.71
C THR A 266 -4.59 1.68 -2.51
N ILE A 267 -4.40 0.38 -2.74
CA ILE A 267 -5.33 -0.47 -3.45
C ILE A 267 -5.58 -1.73 -2.62
N LEU A 268 -6.83 -1.93 -2.21
CA LEU A 268 -7.30 -3.19 -1.63
C LEU A 268 -8.23 -3.86 -2.63
N PHE A 269 -7.89 -5.08 -3.03
CA PHE A 269 -8.68 -5.82 -4.02
C PHE A 269 -8.62 -7.31 -3.81
N SER A 270 -9.42 -8.06 -4.58
CA SER A 270 -9.18 -9.49 -4.76
C SER A 270 -9.02 -9.79 -6.24
N SER A 271 -7.89 -10.40 -6.62
CA SER A 271 -7.67 -10.97 -7.95
C SER A 271 -8.44 -12.27 -8.17
N SER A 272 -9.01 -12.83 -7.09
CA SER A 272 -9.76 -14.09 -7.09
C SER A 272 -11.25 -13.87 -6.80
N SER A 273 -11.86 -14.74 -6.00
CA SER A 273 -13.24 -14.57 -5.56
C SER A 273 -13.32 -13.49 -4.50
N ARG A 274 -14.31 -12.59 -4.64
CA ARG A 274 -14.61 -11.57 -3.65
C ARG A 274 -14.74 -12.18 -2.26
N SER A 275 -13.98 -11.61 -1.32
CA SER A 275 -13.86 -12.11 0.04
C SER A 275 -13.95 -10.97 1.05
N SER A 276 -14.20 -11.31 2.32
CA SER A 276 -14.35 -10.37 3.43
C SER A 276 -13.24 -10.51 4.45
N GLY A 277 -12.85 -9.39 5.05
CA GLY A 277 -11.90 -9.32 6.17
C GLY A 277 -10.58 -8.64 5.85
N ALA A 278 -10.42 -8.08 4.65
CA ALA A 278 -9.27 -7.23 4.35
C ALA A 278 -9.32 -5.96 5.21
N SER A 279 -8.18 -5.55 5.79
CA SER A 279 -8.11 -4.34 6.61
C SER A 279 -6.87 -3.50 6.36
N LEU A 280 -7.04 -2.19 6.45
CA LEU A 280 -6.00 -1.18 6.31
C LEU A 280 -6.11 -0.17 7.46
N SER A 281 -5.01 0.13 8.15
CA SER A 281 -4.99 1.24 9.10
C SER A 281 -3.81 2.17 8.91
N PHE A 282 -4.07 3.47 9.10
CA PHE A 282 -3.08 4.53 9.16
C PHE A 282 -3.24 5.29 10.47
N THR A 283 -2.14 5.43 11.20
CA THR A 283 -2.07 6.24 12.43
C THR A 283 -0.93 7.24 12.31
N ASN A 284 -1.19 8.52 12.60
CA ASN A 284 -0.19 9.59 12.52
C ASN A 284 0.55 9.65 11.17
N SER A 285 -0.16 9.41 10.06
CA SER A 285 0.47 9.13 8.78
C SER A 285 0.03 10.10 7.68
N ARG A 286 0.82 10.15 6.61
CA ARG A 286 0.53 10.92 5.40
C ARG A 286 0.55 10.01 4.17
N LEU A 287 -0.48 10.14 3.33
CA LEU A 287 -0.56 9.50 2.03
C LEU A 287 -0.76 10.56 0.95
N THR A 288 0.12 10.59 -0.04
CA THR A 288 0.10 11.54 -1.15
C THR A 288 -0.09 10.80 -2.47
N THR A 289 -0.96 11.32 -3.33
CA THR A 289 -1.15 10.83 -4.70
C THR A 289 -0.81 11.93 -5.70
N LEU A 290 -0.09 11.58 -6.76
CA LEU A 290 0.42 12.56 -7.73
C LEU A 290 -0.52 12.78 -8.93
N GLY A 291 -1.27 11.76 -9.33
CA GLY A 291 -2.17 11.81 -10.48
C GLY A 291 -3.47 12.57 -10.23
N ALA A 292 -3.94 13.28 -11.25
CA ALA A 292 -5.14 14.13 -11.19
C ALA A 292 -6.47 13.34 -11.07
N ASP A 293 -6.43 12.04 -11.28
CA ASP A 293 -7.56 11.10 -11.21
C ASP A 293 -7.35 10.02 -10.13
N MET A 294 -6.23 10.04 -9.41
CA MET A 294 -5.88 9.04 -8.41
C MET A 294 -6.62 9.29 -7.10
N PRO A 295 -7.44 8.36 -6.60
CA PRO A 295 -7.97 8.43 -5.24
C PRO A 295 -6.88 8.10 -4.21
N ALA A 296 -7.02 8.59 -2.98
CA ALA A 296 -6.14 8.16 -1.89
C ALA A 296 -6.32 6.66 -1.60
N LEU A 297 -7.55 6.22 -1.33
CA LEU A 297 -7.86 4.82 -1.05
C LEU A 297 -8.76 4.25 -2.14
N TRP A 298 -8.38 3.11 -2.71
CA TRP A 298 -9.16 2.43 -3.73
C TRP A 298 -9.54 1.01 -3.33
N PHE A 299 -10.77 0.61 -3.63
CA PHE A 299 -11.33 -0.70 -3.32
C PHE A 299 -12.02 -1.34 -4.53
N GLY A 300 -11.73 -2.61 -4.80
CA GLY A 300 -12.30 -3.36 -5.93
C GLY A 300 -12.45 -4.85 -5.67
N ASN A 301 -13.60 -5.44 -6.00
CA ASN A 301 -13.84 -6.88 -5.83
C ASN A 301 -13.54 -7.43 -4.40
N ILE A 302 -13.79 -6.63 -3.36
CA ILE A 302 -13.44 -6.95 -1.97
C ILE A 302 -14.50 -6.46 -0.98
N ILE A 303 -14.56 -7.05 0.21
CA ILE A 303 -15.23 -6.49 1.40
C ILE A 303 -14.15 -6.16 2.43
N ALA A 304 -14.00 -4.87 2.74
CA ALA A 304 -12.86 -4.38 3.51
C ALA A 304 -13.24 -3.34 4.58
N GLU A 305 -12.32 -3.14 5.51
CA GLU A 305 -12.37 -2.07 6.51
C GLU A 305 -11.12 -1.20 6.41
N ALA A 306 -11.27 0.10 6.64
CA ALA A 306 -10.15 1.02 6.75
C ALA A 306 -10.30 1.96 7.97
N GLU A 307 -9.18 2.23 8.64
CA GLU A 307 -9.12 3.13 9.80
C GLU A 307 -8.07 4.22 9.57
N LEU A 308 -8.47 5.47 9.75
CA LEU A 308 -7.62 6.65 9.60
C LEU A 308 -7.60 7.44 10.91
N VAL A 309 -6.48 7.40 11.63
CA VAL A 309 -6.28 8.12 12.90
C VAL A 309 -5.19 9.17 12.72
N ALA A 310 -5.49 10.44 13.01
CA ALA A 310 -4.55 11.55 12.84
C ALA A 310 -3.81 11.51 11.48
N THR A 311 -4.58 11.25 10.41
CA THR A 311 -4.04 10.96 9.08
C THR A 311 -4.30 12.10 8.11
N THR A 312 -3.30 12.40 7.27
CA THR A 312 -3.39 13.36 6.18
C THR A 312 -3.47 12.63 4.84
N LEU A 313 -4.52 12.90 4.06
CA LEU A 313 -4.66 12.43 2.69
C LEU A 313 -4.49 13.61 1.73
N ASN A 314 -3.40 13.61 0.96
CA ASN A 314 -3.10 14.63 -0.03
C ASN A 314 -3.39 14.08 -1.42
N THR A 315 -4.52 14.50 -2.00
CA THR A 315 -4.95 14.01 -3.32
C THR A 315 -5.05 15.15 -4.30
N ALA A 316 -4.35 15.04 -5.44
CA ALA A 316 -4.47 16.01 -6.53
C ALA A 316 -5.87 15.95 -7.18
N SER A 317 -6.50 14.77 -7.15
CA SER A 317 -7.85 14.52 -7.66
C SER A 317 -8.97 15.09 -6.77
N GLY A 318 -8.70 15.31 -5.49
CA GLY A 318 -9.73 15.58 -4.48
C GLY A 318 -10.59 14.36 -4.15
N ILE A 319 -10.18 13.14 -4.50
CA ILE A 319 -10.92 11.90 -4.19
C ILE A 319 -10.23 11.18 -3.03
N LEU A 320 -10.91 11.07 -1.89
CA LEU A 320 -10.40 10.40 -0.69
C LEU A 320 -10.56 8.87 -0.79
N VAL A 321 -11.73 8.43 -1.21
CA VAL A 321 -12.09 7.00 -1.29
C VAL A 321 -12.81 6.72 -2.59
N LEU A 322 -12.41 5.65 -3.27
CA LEU A 322 -13.12 5.13 -4.44
C LEU A 322 -13.42 3.64 -4.26
N ALA A 323 -14.69 3.25 -4.40
CA ALA A 323 -15.10 1.85 -4.43
C ALA A 323 -15.79 1.54 -5.77
N ASN A 324 -15.39 0.45 -6.41
CA ASN A 324 -15.92 0.08 -7.72
C ASN A 324 -15.97 -1.45 -7.93
N THR A 325 -16.84 -1.89 -8.85
CA THR A 325 -16.87 -3.24 -9.41
C THR A 325 -15.74 -3.37 -10.44
N SER A 326 -14.52 -3.49 -9.95
CA SER A 326 -13.28 -3.53 -10.75
C SER A 326 -12.18 -4.27 -9.99
N GLN A 327 -11.09 -4.61 -10.67
CA GLN A 327 -9.86 -5.16 -10.07
C GLN A 327 -8.62 -4.58 -10.76
N VAL A 328 -7.43 -4.76 -10.20
CA VAL A 328 -6.17 -4.46 -10.89
C VAL A 328 -5.89 -5.54 -11.94
N THR A 329 -5.37 -5.16 -13.11
CA THR A 329 -4.95 -6.13 -14.13
C THR A 329 -3.63 -6.79 -13.78
N GLN A 330 -3.30 -7.90 -14.46
CA GLN A 330 -1.99 -8.53 -14.30
C GLN A 330 -0.84 -7.59 -14.69
N ALA A 331 -1.06 -6.62 -15.58
CA ALA A 331 -0.05 -5.64 -15.94
C ALA A 331 0.18 -4.55 -14.87
N PHE A 332 -0.68 -4.47 -13.84
CA PHE A 332 -0.59 -3.49 -12.74
C PHE A 332 -0.66 -2.01 -13.15
N ASP A 333 -1.07 -1.71 -14.39
CA ASP A 333 -1.09 -0.37 -14.97
C ASP A 333 -2.50 0.23 -15.14
N HIS A 334 -3.55 -0.58 -14.98
CA HIS A 334 -4.94 -0.11 -15.03
C HIS A 334 -5.91 -0.98 -14.21
N PHE A 335 -7.13 -0.48 -14.05
CA PHE A 335 -8.25 -1.19 -13.45
C PHE A 335 -9.12 -1.85 -14.52
N ALA A 336 -9.28 -3.17 -14.47
CA ALA A 336 -10.23 -3.90 -15.30
C ALA A 336 -11.63 -3.84 -14.69
N GLY A 337 -12.61 -3.45 -15.51
CA GLY A 337 -14.03 -3.46 -15.17
C GLY A 337 -14.72 -4.78 -15.55
N TYR A 338 -16.04 -4.83 -15.32
CA TYR A 338 -16.87 -6.00 -15.65
C TYR A 338 -16.78 -6.42 -17.13
N GLU A 339 -16.54 -5.46 -18.03
CA GLU A 339 -16.40 -5.70 -19.48
C GLU A 339 -15.18 -6.59 -19.80
N GLU A 340 -14.16 -6.58 -18.94
CA GLU A 340 -12.93 -7.37 -19.10
C GLU A 340 -12.91 -8.60 -18.19
N ASN A 341 -13.55 -8.53 -17.01
CA ASN A 341 -13.69 -9.67 -16.11
C ASN A 341 -15.10 -9.72 -15.52
N SER A 342 -15.94 -10.62 -16.04
CA SER A 342 -17.33 -10.78 -15.61
C SER A 342 -17.50 -11.45 -14.24
N ASN A 343 -16.42 -11.93 -13.61
CA ASN A 343 -16.46 -12.58 -12.30
C ASN A 343 -16.29 -11.60 -11.13
N ILE A 344 -15.91 -10.35 -11.39
CA ILE A 344 -15.74 -9.35 -10.33
C ILE A 344 -17.08 -8.86 -9.80
N GLN A 345 -17.11 -8.57 -8.51
CA GLN A 345 -18.28 -8.11 -7.79
C GLN A 345 -18.06 -6.71 -7.20
N PRO A 346 -19.14 -6.02 -6.79
CA PRO A 346 -19.01 -4.71 -6.16
C PRO A 346 -18.15 -4.74 -4.89
N ALA A 347 -17.22 -3.79 -4.80
CA ALA A 347 -16.52 -3.52 -3.55
C ALA A 347 -17.49 -3.00 -2.47
N GLU A 348 -17.30 -3.45 -1.23
CA GLU A 348 -17.94 -2.89 -0.05
C GLU A 348 -16.85 -2.49 0.95
N VAL A 349 -16.87 -1.24 1.40
CA VAL A 349 -15.88 -0.76 2.37
C VAL A 349 -16.52 0.05 3.47
N ALA A 350 -16.10 -0.20 4.72
CA ALA A 350 -16.32 0.68 5.84
C ALA A 350 -15.03 1.44 6.18
N VAL A 351 -15.10 2.77 6.23
CA VAL A 351 -13.97 3.63 6.59
C VAL A 351 -14.32 4.42 7.85
N THR A 352 -13.48 4.30 8.87
CA THR A 352 -13.59 5.06 10.12
C THR A 352 -12.47 6.10 10.17
N VAL A 353 -12.84 7.33 10.49
CA VAL A 353 -11.91 8.45 10.62
C VAL A 353 -11.98 9.00 12.04
N SER A 354 -10.82 9.17 12.66
CA SER A 354 -10.65 9.82 13.96
C SER A 354 -9.50 10.82 13.93
N GLU A 355 -9.62 11.89 14.71
CA GLU A 355 -8.59 12.91 14.91
C GLU A 355 -8.02 13.51 13.61
N SER A 356 -8.81 13.50 12.52
CA SER A 356 -8.33 13.87 11.18
C SER A 356 -9.17 15.00 10.59
N THR A 357 -8.53 15.87 9.81
CA THR A 357 -9.19 16.92 9.03
C THR A 357 -8.98 16.63 7.55
N LEU A 358 -10.03 16.19 6.86
CA LEU A 358 -9.95 15.70 5.47
C LEU A 358 -10.75 16.60 4.53
N THR A 359 -10.22 16.83 3.32
CA THR A 359 -10.92 17.55 2.25
C THR A 359 -10.89 16.72 0.98
N GLY A 360 -12.07 16.50 0.39
CA GLY A 360 -12.26 15.70 -0.81
C GLY A 360 -13.49 14.81 -0.74
N ASP A 361 -13.80 14.16 -1.84
CA ASP A 361 -15.02 13.37 -2.01
C ASP A 361 -14.78 11.88 -1.78
N ILE A 362 -15.86 11.17 -1.43
CA ILE A 362 -15.92 9.70 -1.49
C ILE A 362 -16.81 9.30 -2.66
N VAL A 363 -16.39 8.33 -3.46
CA VAL A 363 -17.05 8.01 -4.73
C VAL A 363 -17.29 6.50 -4.86
N ALA A 364 -18.55 6.11 -5.01
CA ALA A 364 -18.94 4.71 -5.24
C ALA A 364 -19.53 4.52 -6.64
N TYR A 365 -19.07 3.47 -7.35
CA TYR A 365 -19.49 3.13 -8.70
C TYR A 365 -20.18 1.76 -8.75
N ASN A 366 -21.00 1.51 -9.77
CA ASN A 366 -21.39 0.15 -10.20
C ASN A 366 -21.88 -0.81 -9.08
N ASN A 367 -22.76 -0.31 -8.20
CA ASN A 367 -23.33 -0.98 -7.01
C ASN A 367 -22.37 -1.18 -5.84
N SER A 368 -21.18 -0.60 -5.88
CA SER A 368 -20.26 -0.59 -4.74
C SER A 368 -20.77 0.27 -3.59
N LEU A 369 -20.30 -0.07 -2.39
CA LEU A 369 -20.71 0.54 -1.14
C LEU A 369 -19.53 1.19 -0.43
N ILE A 370 -19.74 2.42 0.04
CA ILE A 370 -18.85 3.08 1.02
C ILE A 370 -19.70 3.46 2.24
N ALA A 371 -19.32 2.95 3.41
CA ALA A 371 -19.79 3.44 4.70
C ALA A 371 -18.69 4.30 5.33
N TRP A 372 -18.95 5.59 5.49
CA TRP A 372 -17.99 6.59 5.96
C TRP A 372 -18.37 7.08 7.36
N SER A 373 -17.49 6.92 8.34
CA SER A 373 -17.78 7.24 9.74
C SER A 373 -16.78 8.24 10.31
N LEU A 374 -17.29 9.37 10.80
CA LEU A 374 -16.50 10.41 11.45
C LEU A 374 -16.64 10.31 12.96
N THR A 375 -15.51 10.15 13.64
CA THR A 375 -15.43 9.99 15.10
C THR A 375 -14.31 10.85 15.70
N GLY A 376 -14.31 11.02 17.01
CA GLY A 376 -13.15 11.51 17.76
C GLY A 376 -12.61 12.84 17.24
N TYR A 377 -13.44 13.88 17.25
CA TYR A 377 -13.09 15.23 16.81
C TYR A 377 -12.60 15.34 15.36
N SER A 378 -13.11 14.51 14.47
CA SER A 378 -12.78 14.59 13.04
C SER A 378 -13.53 15.71 12.33
N SER A 379 -12.96 16.21 11.23
CA SER A 379 -13.67 17.10 10.32
C SER A 379 -13.50 16.67 8.87
N TRP A 380 -14.58 16.74 8.10
CA TRP A 380 -14.59 16.42 6.68
C TRP A 380 -15.24 17.54 5.88
N THR A 381 -14.57 18.02 4.83
CA THR A 381 -15.15 18.90 3.82
C THR A 381 -15.23 18.17 2.48
N GLY A 382 -16.42 17.88 2.00
CA GLY A 382 -16.61 17.09 0.79
C GLY A 382 -18.01 16.51 0.65
N ALA A 383 -18.16 15.59 -0.29
CA ALA A 383 -19.43 14.93 -0.55
C ALA A 383 -19.30 13.44 -0.83
N ALA A 384 -20.43 12.76 -0.60
CA ALA A 384 -20.64 11.38 -0.97
C ALA A 384 -21.25 11.32 -2.37
N VAL A 385 -20.51 10.79 -3.34
CA VAL A 385 -20.83 10.85 -4.77
C VAL A 385 -21.13 9.46 -5.33
N SER A 386 -22.30 9.32 -5.94
CA SER A 386 -22.59 8.16 -6.80
C SER A 386 -21.99 8.42 -8.17
N GLY A 387 -20.98 7.63 -8.55
CA GLY A 387 -20.36 7.69 -9.87
C GLY A 387 -21.23 7.04 -10.95
N ARG A 388 -20.60 6.62 -12.07
CA ARG A 388 -21.25 5.83 -13.12
C ARG A 388 -21.86 4.55 -12.53
N GLY A 389 -23.08 4.24 -12.94
CA GLY A 389 -23.89 3.21 -12.29
C GLY A 389 -24.53 3.76 -11.01
N LYS A 390 -25.03 2.86 -10.15
CA LYS A 390 -25.59 3.24 -8.84
C LYS A 390 -24.51 3.05 -7.78
N GLY A 391 -24.11 4.08 -7.05
CA GLY A 391 -23.31 3.96 -5.82
C GLY A 391 -24.19 3.81 -4.59
N ILE A 392 -23.71 3.13 -3.56
CA ILE A 392 -24.39 3.00 -2.26
C ILE A 392 -23.53 3.68 -1.21
N LEU A 393 -24.05 4.73 -0.58
CA LEU A 393 -23.28 5.57 0.32
C LEU A 393 -23.93 5.67 1.69
N GLY A 394 -23.14 5.46 2.73
CA GLY A 394 -23.51 5.68 4.12
C GLY A 394 -22.60 6.72 4.75
N VAL A 395 -23.15 7.66 5.51
CA VAL A 395 -22.37 8.61 6.33
C VAL A 395 -22.86 8.54 7.77
N SER A 396 -21.92 8.40 8.71
CA SER A 396 -22.19 8.50 10.14
C SER A 396 -21.30 9.53 10.82
N LEU A 397 -21.85 10.25 11.80
CA LEU A 397 -21.11 11.22 12.62
C LEU A 397 -21.36 10.93 14.10
N ASP A 398 -20.28 11.00 14.89
CA ASP A 398 -20.40 11.24 16.32
C ASP A 398 -20.66 12.73 16.61
N ALA A 399 -21.04 13.04 17.86
CA ALA A 399 -21.40 14.39 18.26
C ALA A 399 -20.20 15.36 18.34
N THR A 400 -18.98 14.85 18.23
CA THR A 400 -17.73 15.65 18.31
C THR A 400 -17.18 16.01 16.94
N SER A 401 -17.59 15.29 15.91
CA SER A 401 -17.07 15.39 14.55
C SER A 401 -17.97 16.24 13.67
N ASN A 402 -17.39 16.88 12.66
CA ASN A 402 -18.10 17.85 11.81
C ASN A 402 -18.01 17.48 10.32
N TRP A 403 -19.07 17.77 9.58
CA TRP A 403 -19.10 17.63 8.13
C TRP A 403 -19.54 18.93 7.46
N THR A 404 -18.71 19.44 6.56
CA THR A 404 -19.03 20.56 5.67
C THR A 404 -19.32 20.03 4.27
N LEU A 405 -20.55 20.24 3.78
CA LEU A 405 -20.97 19.76 2.47
C LEU A 405 -20.36 20.62 1.35
N SER A 406 -19.83 19.97 0.32
CA SER A 406 -19.40 20.60 -0.93
C SER A 406 -20.47 20.55 -2.04
N GLN A 407 -21.46 19.67 -1.91
CA GLN A 407 -22.59 19.50 -2.83
C GLN A 407 -23.75 18.73 -2.18
N SER A 408 -24.90 18.67 -2.84
CA SER A 408 -26.02 17.83 -2.38
C SER A 408 -25.73 16.35 -2.57
N VAL A 409 -26.19 15.51 -1.64
CA VAL A 409 -25.83 14.08 -1.59
C VAL A 409 -27.05 13.17 -1.45
N TYR A 410 -26.93 11.94 -1.96
CA TYR A 410 -27.93 10.89 -1.81
C TYR A 410 -27.33 9.72 -1.01
N LEU A 411 -27.85 9.53 0.20
CA LEU A 411 -27.35 8.53 1.13
C LEU A 411 -28.35 7.40 1.27
N GLN A 412 -27.81 6.17 1.23
CA GLN A 412 -28.54 4.98 1.68
C GLN A 412 -28.71 5.02 3.20
N ASN A 413 -27.64 5.37 3.93
CA ASN A 413 -27.64 5.48 5.40
C ASN A 413 -27.11 6.85 5.84
N PHE A 414 -27.81 7.49 6.77
CA PHE A 414 -27.38 8.72 7.42
C PHE A 414 -27.72 8.65 8.92
N THR A 415 -26.69 8.66 9.76
CA THR A 415 -26.84 8.65 11.22
C THR A 415 -25.98 9.74 11.84
N ASP A 416 -26.54 10.43 12.82
CA ASP A 416 -25.83 11.48 13.55
C ASP A 416 -26.12 11.32 15.03
N ALA A 417 -25.08 11.34 15.86
CA ALA A 417 -25.24 11.32 17.30
C ALA A 417 -25.69 12.69 17.86
N ASP A 418 -25.54 13.78 17.10
CA ASP A 418 -26.15 15.08 17.41
C ASP A 418 -27.51 15.22 16.70
N PRO A 419 -28.65 15.08 17.40
CA PRO A 419 -29.98 15.17 16.80
C PRO A 419 -30.34 16.60 16.37
N SER A 420 -29.54 17.60 16.72
CA SER A 420 -29.73 18.99 16.27
C SER A 420 -29.03 19.30 14.94
N PHE A 421 -28.18 18.39 14.45
CA PHE A 421 -27.37 18.54 13.24
C PHE A 421 -26.43 19.75 13.26
N ASN A 422 -26.06 20.29 14.44
CA ASN A 422 -25.21 21.49 14.54
C ASN A 422 -23.80 21.24 14.00
N ASN A 423 -23.38 19.99 14.00
CA ASN A 423 -22.13 19.47 13.45
C ASN A 423 -22.17 19.26 11.91
N VAL A 424 -23.30 19.53 11.23
CA VAL A 424 -23.42 19.48 9.78
C VAL A 424 -23.57 20.88 9.19
N ILE A 425 -22.55 21.33 8.44
CA ILE A 425 -22.51 22.63 7.77
C ILE A 425 -22.88 22.42 6.30
N SER A 426 -24.14 22.67 5.97
CA SER A 426 -24.70 22.33 4.65
C SER A 426 -24.26 23.23 3.50
N GLN A 427 -23.83 24.47 3.75
CA GLN A 427 -23.54 25.48 2.72
C GLN A 427 -24.65 25.65 1.66
N GLY A 428 -25.91 25.42 2.01
CA GLY A 428 -27.06 25.49 1.12
C GLY A 428 -27.38 24.19 0.37
N TYR A 429 -26.56 23.15 0.53
CA TYR A 429 -26.75 21.83 -0.07
C TYR A 429 -27.65 20.92 0.76
N ASN A 430 -28.27 19.94 0.10
CA ASN A 430 -29.21 19.03 0.76
C ASN A 430 -28.60 17.64 1.00
N ILE A 431 -29.06 16.99 2.08
CA ILE A 431 -28.86 15.57 2.31
C ILE A 431 -30.17 14.86 2.00
N TYR A 432 -30.17 14.01 0.98
CA TYR A 432 -31.27 13.11 0.70
C TYR A 432 -30.99 11.76 1.36
N TYR A 433 -31.89 11.25 2.21
CA TYR A 433 -31.70 9.98 2.91
C TYR A 433 -32.82 8.99 2.61
N ASN A 434 -32.48 7.70 2.47
CA ASN A 434 -33.44 6.64 2.20
C ASN A 434 -34.30 6.35 3.44
N LYS A 435 -35.57 6.75 3.44
CA LYS A 435 -36.45 6.57 4.62
C LYS A 435 -36.80 5.10 4.90
N SER A 436 -36.59 4.22 3.93
CA SER A 436 -36.81 2.78 4.08
C SER A 436 -35.60 2.04 4.67
N SER A 437 -34.44 2.70 4.82
CA SER A 437 -33.29 2.10 5.50
C SER A 437 -33.54 2.02 7.02
N SER A 438 -33.27 0.87 7.62
CA SER A 438 -33.39 0.66 9.06
C SER A 438 -32.45 1.58 9.85
N ALA A 439 -31.27 1.89 9.29
CA ALA A 439 -30.32 2.83 9.88
C ALA A 439 -30.89 4.26 10.04
N ASN A 440 -31.89 4.63 9.23
CA ASN A 440 -32.50 5.96 9.23
C ASN A 440 -33.82 6.02 10.03
N SER A 441 -34.19 4.93 10.72
CA SER A 441 -35.46 4.84 11.45
C SER A 441 -35.62 5.91 12.54
N TRP A 442 -34.51 6.36 13.12
CA TRP A 442 -34.47 7.43 14.11
C TRP A 442 -34.98 8.78 13.60
N LEU A 443 -34.94 9.02 12.28
CA LEU A 443 -35.45 10.25 11.64
C LEU A 443 -36.98 10.23 11.45
N GLY A 444 -37.64 9.10 11.62
CA GLY A 444 -39.10 8.99 11.49
C GLY A 444 -39.64 9.43 10.13
N SER A 445 -38.86 9.32 9.05
CA SER A 445 -39.18 9.86 7.71
C SER A 445 -39.40 11.38 7.65
N ALA A 446 -38.93 12.14 8.64
CA ALA A 446 -39.11 13.58 8.72
C ALA A 446 -38.09 14.34 7.85
N ASN A 447 -38.47 15.54 7.42
CA ASN A 447 -37.57 16.50 6.80
C ASN A 447 -37.12 17.53 7.85
N ALA A 448 -35.86 17.94 7.82
CA ALA A 448 -35.30 18.93 8.74
C ALA A 448 -34.54 20.03 7.99
N SER A 449 -34.36 21.19 8.63
CA SER A 449 -33.43 22.21 8.13
C SER A 449 -32.04 21.90 8.65
N LEU A 450 -31.01 22.13 7.84
CA LEU A 450 -29.61 21.97 8.23
C LEU A 450 -28.96 23.34 8.43
N PRO A 451 -28.03 23.49 9.39
CA PRO A 451 -27.19 24.68 9.49
C PRO A 451 -26.52 24.99 8.15
N GLY A 452 -26.45 26.26 7.78
CA GLY A 452 -25.91 26.68 6.48
C GLY A 452 -26.94 26.78 5.34
N GLY A 453 -28.23 26.52 5.59
CA GLY A 453 -29.33 26.85 4.67
C GLY A 453 -29.86 25.68 3.82
N GLY A 454 -29.24 24.51 3.91
CA GLY A 454 -29.68 23.28 3.28
C GLY A 454 -30.78 22.55 4.06
N ARG A 455 -31.17 21.37 3.56
CA ARG A 455 -32.22 20.53 4.15
C ARG A 455 -31.85 19.05 4.17
N LEU A 456 -32.32 18.37 5.21
CA LEU A 456 -32.39 16.91 5.26
C LEU A 456 -33.76 16.47 4.70
N ILE A 457 -33.74 15.63 3.67
CA ILE A 457 -34.93 15.27 2.89
C ILE A 457 -35.04 13.75 2.75
N ALA A 458 -36.17 13.20 3.18
CA ALA A 458 -36.50 11.80 2.98
C ALA A 458 -36.85 11.51 1.51
N TYR A 459 -36.29 10.44 0.93
CA TYR A 459 -36.75 9.88 -0.35
C TYR A 459 -37.36 8.49 -0.18
#